data_AF-A0A1D2AC81-F1
#
_entry.id   AF-A0A1D2AC81-F1
#
_cell.length_a   1.000
_cell.length_b   1.000
_cell.length_c   1.000
_cell.angle_alpha   90.00
_cell.angle_beta   90.00
_cell.angle_gamma   90.00
#
_symmetry.space_group_name_H-M   'P 1'
#
loop_
_entity.id
_entity.type
_entity.pdbx_description
1 polymer ?
#
loop_
_entity_poly.entity_id
_entity_poly.type
_entity_poly.pdbx_seq_one_letter_code
_entity_poly.pdbx_strand_id
1 'polypeptide(L)'
;MGVEQGFRISYEVAFYSGCLSQWHTAGEHGGRLKLNPRVLRHMALLEDLVRSFPWSDAQDPNLHQLVEAMRGRFKTLVTMLGLGDAYGIAHAADESLSF
;
A
#
# COMPACT_ATOMS: atom_id res chain seq x y z
N MET A 1 8.48 16.98 -18.25
CA MET A 1 8.33 15.55 -17.86
C MET A 1 8.67 15.29 -16.39
N GLY A 2 9.62 15.99 -15.76
CA GLY A 2 9.93 15.78 -14.32
C GLY A 2 8.83 16.18 -13.33
N VAL A 3 8.14 17.31 -13.54
CA VAL A 3 7.07 17.79 -12.63
C VAL A 3 5.87 16.83 -12.60
N GLU A 4 5.42 16.37 -13.76
CA GLU A 4 4.31 15.41 -13.88
C GLU A 4 4.66 14.07 -13.22
N GLN A 5 5.90 13.60 -13.42
CA GLN A 5 6.40 12.39 -12.77
C GLN A 5 6.43 12.55 -11.25
N GLY A 6 6.94 13.67 -10.76
CA GLY A 6 6.95 13.99 -9.32
C GLY A 6 5.55 14.01 -8.74
N PHE A 7 4.60 14.69 -9.39
CA PHE A 7 3.20 14.72 -8.97
C PHE A 7 2.61 13.31 -8.87
N ARG A 8 2.80 12.47 -9.89
CA ARG A 8 2.27 11.10 -9.91
C ARG A 8 2.82 10.27 -8.74
N ILE A 9 4.12 10.38 -8.47
CA ILE A 9 4.76 9.65 -7.38
C ILE A 9 4.25 10.15 -6.03
N SER A 10 4.24 11.46 -5.80
CA SER A 10 3.76 12.03 -4.54
C SER A 10 2.28 11.73 -4.29
N TYR A 11 1.45 11.77 -5.34
CA TYR A 11 0.05 11.38 -5.27
C TYR A 11 -0.11 9.92 -4.85
N GLU A 12 0.68 9.02 -5.44
CA GLU A 12 0.66 7.60 -5.10
C GLU A 12 1.08 7.36 -3.64
N VAL A 13 2.14 8.02 -3.16
CA VAL A 13 2.57 7.90 -1.76
C VAL A 13 1.51 8.45 -0.80
N ALA A 14 0.90 9.58 -1.13
CA ALA A 14 -0.21 10.16 -0.35
C ALA A 14 -1.43 9.23 -0.32
N PHE A 15 -1.72 8.54 -1.42
CA PHE A 15 -2.78 7.54 -1.50
C PHE A 15 -2.53 6.37 -0.54
N TYR A 16 -1.30 5.86 -0.44
CA TYR A 16 -0.95 4.82 0.53
C TYR A 16 -1.12 5.29 1.98
N SER A 17 -0.69 6.52 2.28
CA SER A 17 -0.88 7.13 3.60
C SER A 17 -2.38 7.22 3.96
N GLY A 18 -3.22 7.68 3.02
CA GLY A 18 -4.66 7.75 3.22
C GLY A 18 -5.31 6.38 3.46
N CYS A 19 -4.91 5.35 2.71
CA CYS A 19 -5.40 3.99 2.91
C CYS A 19 -5.03 3.44 4.30
N LEU A 20 -3.79 3.65 4.75
CA LEU A 20 -3.35 3.23 6.08
C LEU A 20 -4.19 3.88 7.18
N SER A 21 -4.41 5.19 7.10
CA SER A 21 -5.26 5.92 8.05
C SER A 21 -6.69 5.37 8.06
N GLN A 22 -7.27 5.15 6.87
CA GLN A 22 -8.62 4.62 6.76
C GLN A 22 -8.74 3.19 7.29
N TRP A 23 -7.77 2.32 7.02
CA TRP A 23 -7.77 0.94 7.50
C TRP A 23 -7.62 0.86 9.02
N HIS A 24 -6.77 1.71 9.63
CA HIS A 24 -6.69 1.82 11.09
C HIS A 24 -8.04 2.21 11.69
N THR A 25 -8.64 3.31 11.21
CA THR A 25 -9.96 3.75 11.69
C THR A 25 -11.04 2.68 11.46
N ALA A 26 -10.97 1.93 10.35
CA ALA A 26 -11.91 0.86 10.04
C ALA A 26 -11.72 -0.42 10.87
N GLY A 27 -10.57 -0.59 11.51
CA GLY A 27 -10.27 -1.71 12.41
C GLY A 27 -10.51 -1.41 13.90
N GLU A 28 -10.53 -0.13 14.28
CA GLU A 28 -10.87 0.29 15.63
C GLU A 28 -12.37 0.10 15.94
N HIS A 29 -12.72 -0.04 17.23
CA HIS A 29 -14.11 -0.05 17.74
C HIS A 29 -15.06 -1.12 17.15
N GLY A 30 -14.57 -2.33 16.88
CA GLY A 30 -15.40 -3.41 16.32
C GLY A 30 -15.72 -3.21 14.84
N GLY A 31 -14.88 -2.43 14.15
CA GLY A 31 -15.07 -2.05 12.76
C GLY A 31 -15.08 -3.21 11.75
N ARG A 32 -15.45 -2.87 10.50
CA ARG A 32 -15.71 -3.83 9.41
C ARG A 32 -14.44 -4.56 8.95
N LEU A 33 -13.25 -4.04 9.29
CA LEU A 33 -11.97 -4.60 8.87
C LEU A 33 -11.33 -5.45 9.97
N LYS A 34 -10.98 -6.70 9.67
CA LYS A 34 -10.31 -7.58 10.63
C LYS A 34 -8.79 -7.38 10.59
N LEU A 35 -8.27 -6.56 11.51
CA LEU A 35 -6.84 -6.30 11.66
C LEU A 35 -6.16 -7.31 12.60
N ASN A 36 -5.79 -8.48 12.08
CA ASN A 36 -5.01 -9.44 12.87
C ASN A 36 -3.54 -8.97 13.06
N PRO A 37 -2.77 -9.55 14.00
CA PRO A 37 -1.38 -9.15 14.26
C PRO A 37 -0.44 -9.26 13.05
N ARG A 38 -0.77 -10.08 12.05
CA ARG A 38 0.01 -10.16 10.80
C ARG A 38 -0.27 -8.95 9.91
N VAL A 39 -1.54 -8.58 9.73
CA VAL A 39 -1.94 -7.38 8.98
C VAL A 39 -1.32 -6.13 9.61
N LEU A 40 -1.44 -5.96 10.93
CA LEU A 40 -0.87 -4.81 11.65
C LEU A 40 0.65 -4.68 11.43
N ARG A 41 1.39 -5.79 11.46
CA ARG A 41 2.83 -5.78 11.15
C ARG A 41 3.11 -5.33 9.72
N HIS A 42 2.33 -5.79 8.74
CA HIS A 42 2.50 -5.36 7.36
C HIS A 42 2.10 -3.89 7.15
N MET A 43 1.09 -3.39 7.87
CA MET A 43 0.72 -1.97 7.86
C MET A 43 1.86 -1.10 8.40
N ALA A 44 2.44 -1.47 9.55
CA ALA A 44 3.59 -0.76 10.11
C ALA A 44 4.78 -0.69 9.14
N LEU A 45 5.07 -1.79 8.42
CA LEU A 45 6.11 -1.78 7.39
C LEU A 45 5.82 -0.83 6.23
N LEU A 46 4.56 -0.72 5.80
CA LEU A 46 4.18 0.24 4.76
C LEU A 46 4.24 1.68 5.29
N GLU A 47 3.83 1.91 6.54
CA GLU A 47 3.96 3.22 7.17
C GLU A 47 5.41 3.68 7.28
N ASP A 48 6.34 2.78 7.64
CA ASP A 48 7.76 3.11 7.72
C ASP A 48 8.32 3.53 6.35
N LEU A 49 7.89 2.85 5.28
CA LEU A 49 8.24 3.24 3.92
C LEU A 49 7.68 4.63 3.57
N VAL A 50 6.40 4.90 3.87
CA VAL A 50 5.76 6.20 3.63
C VAL A 50 6.46 7.31 4.42
N ARG A 51 6.83 7.06 5.68
CA ARG A 51 7.58 8.01 6.52
C ARG A 51 8.99 8.28 6.00
N SER A 52 9.60 7.29 5.36
CA SER A 52 10.94 7.40 4.76
C SER A 52 10.95 8.08 3.39
N PHE A 53 9.79 8.42 2.83
CA PHE A 53 9.71 9.04 1.52
C PHE A 53 10.30 10.47 1.53
N PRO A 54 11.24 10.81 0.62
CA PRO A 54 11.91 12.11 0.60
C PRO A 54 11.04 13.20 -0.05
N TRP A 55 10.08 13.73 0.69
CA TRP A 55 9.10 14.73 0.18
C TRP A 55 9.73 16.00 -0.41
N SER A 56 10.92 16.37 0.03
CA SER A 56 11.63 17.58 -0.41
C SER A 56 12.75 17.31 -1.41
N ASP A 57 13.09 16.05 -1.70
CA ASP A 57 14.18 15.69 -2.60
C ASP A 57 13.71 14.72 -3.68
N ALA A 58 13.27 15.30 -4.80
CA ALA A 58 12.84 14.55 -5.98
C ALA A 58 13.99 13.91 -6.77
N GLN A 59 15.24 14.08 -6.35
CA GLN A 59 16.43 13.48 -6.98
C GLN A 59 17.06 12.39 -6.09
N ASP A 60 16.41 12.03 -4.99
CA ASP A 60 16.89 10.93 -4.15
C ASP A 60 17.01 9.65 -5.00
N PRO A 61 18.21 9.04 -5.05
CA PRO A 61 18.47 7.89 -5.90
C PRO A 61 17.64 6.66 -5.52
N ASN A 62 17.12 6.61 -4.28
CA ASN A 62 16.30 5.52 -3.77
C ASN A 62 14.81 5.73 -3.97
N LEU A 63 14.38 6.89 -4.46
CA LEU A 63 12.96 7.26 -4.58
C LEU A 63 12.16 6.22 -5.36
N HIS A 64 12.68 5.76 -6.51
CA HIS A 64 12.03 4.72 -7.30
C HIS A 64 11.94 3.38 -6.54
N GLN A 65 13.01 2.99 -5.86
CA GLN A 65 13.04 1.73 -5.10
C GLN A 65 12.06 1.75 -3.93
N LEU A 66 11.94 2.88 -3.24
CA LEU A 66 10.98 3.08 -2.15
C LEU A 66 9.55 2.94 -2.65
N VAL A 67 9.21 3.59 -3.77
CA VAL A 67 7.86 3.54 -4.35
C VAL A 67 7.50 2.12 -4.80
N GLU A 68 8.41 1.39 -5.44
CA GLU A 68 8.17 -0.02 -5.79
C GLU A 68 7.98 -0.91 -4.55
N ALA A 69 8.76 -0.68 -3.49
CA ALA A 69 8.59 -1.38 -2.23
C ALA A 69 7.21 -1.09 -1.60
N MET A 70 6.74 0.16 -1.68
CA MET A 70 5.39 0.55 -1.23
C MET A 70 4.31 -0.16 -2.04
N ARG A 71 4.40 -0.19 -3.38
CA ARG A 71 3.46 -0.92 -4.25
C ARG A 71 3.33 -2.39 -3.86
N GLY A 72 4.46 -3.07 -3.67
CA GLY A 72 4.47 -4.48 -3.31
C GLY A 72 3.82 -4.74 -1.95
N ARG A 73 4.10 -3.89 -0.96
CA ARG A 73 3.50 -3.96 0.38
C ARG A 73 2.02 -3.63 0.37
N PHE A 74 1.62 -2.61 -0.37
CA PHE A 74 0.22 -2.23 -0.56
C PHE A 74 -0.58 -3.37 -1.18
N LYS A 75 -0.08 -3.97 -2.28
CA LYS A 75 -0.73 -5.12 -2.92
C LYS A 75 -0.91 -6.29 -1.94
N THR A 76 0.14 -6.58 -1.18
CA THR A 76 0.10 -7.62 -0.14
C THR A 76 -0.99 -7.34 0.91
N LEU A 77 -1.07 -6.09 1.40
CA LEU A 77 -2.07 -5.69 2.38
C LEU A 77 -3.50 -5.78 1.83
N VAL A 78 -3.73 -5.29 0.62
CA VAL A 78 -5.04 -5.39 -0.04
C VAL A 78 -5.50 -6.84 -0.16
N THR A 79 -4.60 -7.75 -0.56
CA THR A 79 -4.90 -9.19 -0.62
C THR A 79 -5.20 -9.75 0.78
N MET A 80 -4.41 -9.41 1.80
CA MET A 80 -4.63 -9.88 3.17
C MET A 80 -5.94 -9.37 3.78
N LEU A 81 -6.38 -8.18 3.38
CA LEU A 81 -7.61 -7.54 3.83
C LEU A 81 -8.84 -7.99 3.01
N GLY A 82 -8.65 -8.76 1.93
CA GLY A 82 -9.73 -9.17 1.04
C GLY A 82 -10.33 -8.02 0.23
N LEU A 83 -9.55 -6.97 -0.05
CA LEU A 83 -9.98 -5.77 -0.76
C LEU A 83 -9.56 -5.76 -2.24
N GLY A 84 -9.17 -6.92 -2.80
CA GLY A 84 -8.63 -7.04 -4.16
C GLY A 84 -9.48 -6.34 -5.21
N ASP A 85 -10.77 -6.67 -5.26
CA ASP A 85 -11.74 -6.12 -6.22
C ASP A 85 -11.87 -4.60 -6.10
N ALA A 86 -11.89 -4.05 -4.88
CA ALA A 86 -12.05 -2.62 -4.64
C ALA A 86 -10.85 -1.78 -5.14
N TYR A 87 -9.66 -2.39 -5.20
CA TYR A 87 -8.43 -1.73 -5.65
C TYR A 87 -7.94 -2.25 -7.01
N GLY A 88 -8.75 -3.05 -7.72
CA GLY A 88 -8.37 -3.61 -9.02
C GLY A 88 -7.16 -4.55 -8.99
N ILE A 89 -6.87 -5.15 -7.83
CA ILE A 89 -5.81 -6.13 -7.67
C ILE A 89 -6.39 -7.51 -7.98
N ALA A 90 -6.01 -8.07 -9.12
CA ALA A 90 -6.39 -9.43 -9.50
C ALA A 90 -6.01 -10.40 -8.38
N HIS A 91 -6.98 -11.21 -7.96
CA HIS A 91 -6.67 -12.42 -7.21
C HIS A 91 -5.76 -13.28 -8.07
N ALA A 92 -4.63 -13.75 -7.52
CA ALA A 92 -3.88 -14.80 -8.18
C ALA A 92 -4.87 -15.95 -8.39
N ALA A 93 -5.22 -16.22 -9.65
CA ALA A 93 -6.10 -17.31 -9.99
C ALA A 93 -5.51 -18.57 -9.35
N ASP A 94 -6.32 -19.26 -8.55
CA ASP A 94 -5.99 -20.57 -8.03
C ASP A 94 -5.85 -21.50 -9.24
N GLU A 95 -4.61 -21.71 -9.69
CA GLU A 95 -4.25 -22.61 -10.79
C GLU A 95 -4.32 -24.08 -10.33
N SER A 96 -5.26 -24.39 -9.43
CA SER A 96 -5.62 -25.74 -9.05
C SER A 96 -7.09 -25.97 -9.40
N LEU A 97 -7.35 -26.30 -10.66
CA LEU A 97 -8.45 -27.16 -11.13
C LEU A 97 -8.30 -27.32 -12.66
N SER A 98 -7.27 -28.05 -13.07
CA SER A 98 -7.32 -28.78 -14.33
C SER A 98 -8.10 -30.06 -14.07
N PHE A 99 -9.32 -30.13 -14.60
CA PHE A 99 -10.10 -31.38 -14.72
C PHE A 99 -9.53 -32.25 -15.85
#